data_AF-A0AA90NWL5-F1
#
_entry.id   AF-A0AA90NWL5-F1
#
_cell.length_a   1.000
_cell.length_b   1.000
_cell.length_c   1.000
_cell.angle_alpha   90.00
_cell.angle_beta   90.00
_cell.angle_gamma   90.00
#
_symmetry.space_group_name_H-M   'P 1'
#
loop_
_entity.id
_entity.type
_entity.pdbx_description
1 polymer ?
#
loop_
_entity_poly.entity_id
_entity_poly.type
_entity_poly.pdbx_seq_one_letter_code
_entity_poly.pdbx_strand_id
1 'polypeptide(L)'
;MKLFGVALLFSGINLMGLSGLEKVLIFLAYNGDIHQMQAILDLTPTYIWGITNFTFGFGLVLFIVGVGVFLKQIKTKNGEINK
;
A
#
# COMPACT_ATOMS: atom_id res chain seq x y z
N MET A 1 3.87 -21.09 9.30
CA MET A 1 4.02 -19.62 9.16
C MET A 1 2.76 -18.93 8.57
N LYS A 2 1.54 -19.40 8.87
CA LYS A 2 0.30 -18.83 8.28
C LYS A 2 0.06 -17.38 8.69
N LEU A 3 0.35 -17.08 9.95
CA LEU A 3 0.25 -15.75 10.52
C LEU A 3 1.13 -14.74 9.78
N PHE A 4 2.31 -15.15 9.30
CA PHE A 4 3.25 -14.26 8.62
C PHE A 4 2.76 -13.80 7.25
N GLY A 5 2.19 -14.72 6.44
CA GLY A 5 1.61 -14.36 5.13
C GLY A 5 0.38 -13.46 5.26
N VAL A 6 -0.48 -13.74 6.24
CA VAL A 6 -1.65 -12.91 6.53
C VAL A 6 -1.24 -11.53 7.06
N ALA A 7 -0.24 -11.46 7.94
CA ALA A 7 0.29 -10.19 8.44
C ALA A 7 0.89 -9.32 7.32
N LEU A 8 1.61 -9.93 6.37
CA LEU A 8 2.14 -9.25 5.17
C LEU A 8 1.03 -8.68 4.29
N LEU A 9 -0.03 -9.46 4.05
CA LEU A 9 -1.19 -9.01 3.28
C LEU A 9 -1.88 -7.82 3.95
N PHE A 10 -2.16 -7.93 5.25
CA PHE A 10 -2.78 -6.84 6.00
C PHE A 10 -1.89 -5.60 6.04
N SER A 11 -0.59 -5.76 6.29
CA SER A 11 0.36 -4.64 6.30
C SER A 11 0.40 -3.93 4.93
N GLY A 12 0.45 -4.68 3.82
CA GLY A 12 0.44 -4.11 2.47
C GLY A 12 -0.82 -3.29 2.16
N ILE A 13 -2.00 -3.81 2.53
CA ILE A 13 -3.28 -3.10 2.35
C ILE A 13 -3.31 -1.82 3.20
N ASN A 14 -2.88 -1.89 4.46
CA ASN A 14 -2.85 -0.72 5.34
C ASN A 14 -1.89 0.36 4.81
N LEU A 15 -0.73 -0.02 4.30
CA LEU A 15 0.22 0.93 3.70
C LEU A 15 -0.31 1.57 2.42
N MET A 16 -0.98 0.80 1.56
CA MET A 16 -1.66 1.37 0.39
C MET A 16 -2.77 2.35 0.81
N GLY A 17 -3.56 2.02 1.83
CA GLY A 17 -4.57 2.93 2.39
C GLY A 17 -3.95 4.20 3.01
N LEU A 18 -2.85 4.06 3.75
CA LEU A 18 -2.11 5.16 4.33
C LEU A 18 -1.62 6.15 3.27
N SER A 19 -1.13 5.65 2.13
CA SER A 19 -0.71 6.52 1.02
C SER A 19 -1.85 7.38 0.45
N GLY A 20 -3.08 6.87 0.48
CA GLY A 20 -4.27 7.64 0.11
C GLY A 20 -4.57 8.72 1.15
N LEU A 21 -4.48 8.39 2.43
CA LEU A 21 -4.67 9.35 3.53
C LEU A 21 -3.62 10.46 3.50
N GLU A 22 -2.36 10.13 3.21
CA GLU A 22 -1.28 11.10 3.05
C GLU A 22 -1.60 12.09 1.91
N LYS A 23 -2.16 11.65 0.78
CA LYS A 23 -2.61 12.54 -0.30
C LYS A 23 -3.77 13.44 0.11
N VAL A 24 -4.68 12.93 0.95
CA VAL A 24 -5.77 13.74 1.54
C VAL A 24 -5.22 14.80 2.50
N LEU A 25 -4.20 14.47 3.30
CA LEU A 25 -3.54 15.43 4.19
C LEU A 25 -2.83 16.54 3.41
N ILE A 26 -2.17 16.19 2.29
CA ILE A 26 -1.58 17.18 1.39
C ILE A 26 -2.65 18.11 0.85
N PHE A 27 -3.79 17.58 0.38
CA PHE A 27 -4.92 18.40 -0.07
C PHE A 27 -5.43 19.34 1.03
N LEU A 28 -5.60 18.82 2.26
CA LEU A 28 -6.09 19.59 3.41
C LEU A 28 -5.10 20.71 3.81
N ALA A 29 -3.80 20.52 3.63
CA ALA A 29 -2.79 21.53 3.93
C ALA A 29 -2.96 22.81 3.09
N TYR A 30 -3.61 22.71 1.93
CA TYR A 30 -3.95 23.86 1.09
C TYR A 30 -5.28 24.53 1.45
N ASN A 31 -5.96 24.11 2.53
CA ASN A 31 -7.18 24.72 3.07
C ASN A 31 -8.32 24.98 2.05
N GLY A 32 -8.34 24.25 0.94
CA GLY A 32 -9.35 24.46 -0.11
C GLY A 32 -9.15 25.72 -0.95
N ASP A 33 -8.02 26.43 -0.84
CA ASP A 33 -7.69 27.54 -1.76
C ASP A 33 -7.53 27.03 -3.21
N ILE A 34 -7.26 25.73 -3.35
CA ILE A 34 -6.91 25.11 -4.62
C ILE A 34 -7.90 23.99 -4.93
N HIS A 35 -8.78 24.28 -5.88
CA HIS A 35 -9.83 23.34 -6.31
C HIS A 35 -9.37 22.42 -7.47
N GLN A 36 -8.17 22.67 -8.01
CA GLN A 36 -7.62 21.93 -9.13
C GLN A 36 -6.49 21.00 -8.68
N MET A 37 -6.66 19.70 -8.90
CA MET A 37 -5.65 18.67 -8.60
C MET A 37 -4.28 19.00 -9.23
N GLN A 38 -4.29 19.58 -10.43
CA GLN A 38 -3.06 19.95 -11.14
C GLN A 38 -2.26 21.02 -10.38
N ALA A 39 -2.93 22.03 -9.84
CA ALA A 39 -2.26 23.08 -9.08
C ALA A 39 -1.69 22.54 -7.76
N ILE A 40 -2.34 21.54 -7.13
CA ILE A 40 -1.80 20.87 -5.94
C ILE A 40 -0.55 20.07 -6.28
N LEU A 41 -0.54 19.38 -7.43
CA LEU A 41 0.65 18.67 -7.93
C LEU A 41 1.81 19.64 -8.20
N ASP A 42 1.54 20.79 -8.81
CA ASP A 42 2.56 21.77 -9.17
C ASP A 42 3.12 22.53 -7.97
N LEU A 43 2.29 22.79 -6.94
CA LEU A 43 2.68 23.53 -5.73
C LEU A 43 3.24 22.64 -4.63
N THR A 44 2.95 21.35 -4.64
CA THR A 44 3.48 20.43 -3.66
C THR A 44 4.88 20.00 -4.09
N PRO A 45 5.90 20.15 -3.23
CA PRO A 45 7.24 19.71 -3.56
C PRO A 45 7.27 18.23 -3.97
N THR A 46 8.05 17.93 -5.01
CA THR A 46 8.20 16.57 -5.57
C THR A 46 8.65 15.53 -4.54
N TYR A 47 9.37 15.94 -3.47
CA TYR A 47 9.75 15.03 -2.39
C TYR A 47 8.54 14.56 -1.55
N ILE A 48 7.51 15.40 -1.34
CA ILE A 48 6.31 15.03 -0.59
C ILE A 48 5.42 14.09 -1.41
N TRP A 49 5.26 14.37 -2.71
CA TRP A 49 4.61 13.45 -3.64
C TRP A 49 5.38 12.14 -3.83
N GLY A 50 6.71 12.21 -3.75
CA GLY A 50 7.59 11.04 -3.78
C GLY A 50 7.35 10.10 -2.60
N ILE A 51 7.20 10.65 -1.39
CA ILE A 51 6.92 9.85 -0.17
C ILE A 51 5.61 9.09 -0.31
N THR A 52 4.52 9.76 -0.69
CA THR A 52 3.21 9.13 -0.87
C THR A 52 3.23 7.99 -1.90
N ASN A 53 3.87 8.23 -3.04
CA ASN A 53 3.98 7.21 -4.09
C ASN A 53 4.91 6.06 -3.66
N PHE A 54 5.95 6.34 -2.87
CA PHE A 54 6.82 5.32 -2.29
C PHE A 54 6.07 4.46 -1.27
N THR A 55 5.31 5.06 -0.35
CA THR A 55 4.46 4.35 0.62
C THR A 55 3.47 3.42 -0.10
N PHE A 56 2.84 3.91 -1.17
CA PHE A 56 1.95 3.11 -2.00
C PHE A 56 2.69 1.93 -2.65
N GLY A 57 3.81 2.20 -3.33
CA GLY A 57 4.60 1.18 -4.02
C GLY A 57 5.14 0.12 -3.07
N PHE A 58 5.62 0.52 -1.90
CA PHE A 58 6.08 -0.39 -0.87
C PHE A 58 4.93 -1.26 -0.34
N GLY A 59 3.77 -0.67 -0.07
CA GLY A 59 2.56 -1.41 0.32
C GLY A 59 2.12 -2.43 -0.75
N LEU A 60 2.18 -2.05 -2.03
CA LEU A 60 1.85 -2.92 -3.15
C LEU A 60 2.82 -4.12 -3.24
N VAL A 61 4.13 -3.88 -3.12
CA VAL A 61 5.14 -4.95 -3.13
C VAL A 61 4.92 -5.91 -1.97
N LEU A 62 4.67 -5.40 -0.75
CA LEU A 62 4.39 -6.22 0.42
C LEU A 62 3.13 -7.06 0.23
N PHE A 63 2.08 -6.49 -0.37
CA PHE A 63 0.86 -7.21 -0.67
C PHE A 63 1.11 -8.35 -1.66
N ILE A 64 1.84 -8.11 -2.77
CA ILE A 64 2.17 -9.14 -3.77
C ILE A 64 2.98 -10.27 -3.13
N VAL A 65 3.99 -9.94 -2.33
CA VAL A 65 4.80 -10.94 -1.59
C VAL A 65 3.92 -11.73 -0.62
N GLY A 66 3.03 -11.05 0.10
CA GLY A 66 2.06 -11.69 0.99
C GLY A 66 1.15 -12.69 0.26
N VAL A 67 0.64 -12.32 -0.92
CA VAL A 67 -0.18 -13.22 -1.77
C VAL A 67 0.64 -14.44 -2.19
N GLY A 68 1.88 -14.26 -2.64
CA GLY A 68 2.74 -15.36 -3.05
C GLY A 68 3.02 -16.36 -1.92
N VAL A 69 3.31 -15.86 -0.72
CA VAL A 69 3.51 -16.70 0.48
C VAL A 69 2.23 -17.44 0.86
N PHE A 70 1.08 -16.77 0.78
CA PHE A 70 -0.22 -17.36 1.11
C PHE A 70 -0.59 -18.49 0.14
N LEU A 71 -0.43 -18.28 -1.17
CA LEU A 71 -0.68 -19.30 -2.19
C LEU A 71 0.24 -20.51 -2.04
N LYS A 72 1.54 -20.28 -1.77
CA LYS A 72 2.50 -21.38 -1.51
C LYS A 72 2.07 -22.24 -0.33
N GLN A 73 1.55 -21.62 0.73
CA GLN A 73 1.05 -22.36 1.90
C GLN A 73 -0.22 -23.17 1.61
N ILE A 74 -1.16 -22.64 0.83
CA ILE A 74 -2.36 -23.39 0.43
C ILE A 74 -1.93 -24.65 -0.34
N LYS A 75 -0.97 -24.52 -1.27
CA LYS A 75 -0.46 -25.64 -2.06
C LYS A 75 0.24 -26.70 -1.20
N THR A 76 1.09 -26.29 -0.25
CA THR A 76 1.72 -27.22 0.71
C THR A 76 0.66 -27.97 1.54
N LYS A 77 -0.35 -27.28 2.06
CA LYS A 77 -1.39 -27.92 2.87
C LYS A 77 -2.18 -28.98 2.08
N ASN A 78 -2.50 -28.74 0.80
CA ASN A 78 -3.18 -29.72 -0.04
C ASN A 78 -2.30 -30.92 -0.44
N GLY A 79 -0.98 -30.75 -0.47
CA GLY A 79 -0.04 -31.84 -0.76
C GLY A 79 0.16 -32.81 0.42
N GLU A 80 -0.04 -32.35 1.66
CA GLU A 80 0.04 -33.20 2.87
C GLU A 80 -1.24 -34.00 3.12
N ILE A 81 -2.41 -33.56 2.62
CA ILE A 81 -3.69 -34.25 2.80
C ILE A 81 -3.87 -35.42 1.82
N ASN A 82 -3.13 -35.40 0.70
CA ASN A 82 -3.18 -36.43 -0.35
C ASN A 82 -2.05 -37.48 -0.25
N LYS A 83 -1.34 -37.53 0.87
CA LYS A 83 -0.35 -38.58 1.21
C LYS A 83 -0.82 -39.34 2.43
#